data_AF-A0A972VJQ2-F1
#
_entry.id   AF-A0A972VJQ2-F1
#
_cell.length_a   1.000
_cell.length_b   1.000
_cell.length_c   1.000
_cell.angle_alpha   90.00
_cell.angle_beta   90.00
_cell.angle_gamma   90.00
#
_symmetry.space_group_name_H-M   'P 1'
#
loop_
_entity.id
_entity.type
_entity.pdbx_description
1 polymer ?
#
loop_
_entity_poly.entity_id
_entity_poly.type
_entity_poly.pdbx_seq_one_letter_code
_entity_poly.pdbx_strand_id
1 'polypeptide(L)'
;WWHDLSREPGGSIGIAQLTWENGIIGASGPGVGLSYTAPLKTLRITGGPRTKYSKDYTLPANLWGTQADRAFLSIDHNPSYYAYGSDEPTHIPFYTLGGAYHQPRTDLKQVPRKVFIKNVYHRRYMIRVQAAKALRQVGAFDELEKLLRDPDPRVRRAGLDGLIDYNYWFAIGRRPVSTEQFSPAMLEAIKKMLSDPNESWWVVDGALMALKLAPTEDIQACQSLIMPWTKHRDWWLRESAFMALSGLDKDDALYLEILPTLLTMVTDEYHTQPRSRMLAHLKGALKNNKHTSQVGQLILDGFQDAVKTSEIKTGIRSPEGAHNVFEVAKACLQEDPATAVVVAHMIQQRFKLFATGSLIQLLATPNSNPEGKPYGLYTTLERQSGQQREELTDLLFNAYRQELIQRMTAEKASTNQPLVDTIIDLTKLRRPVAGWQPVGTPKLEDRLWRFKSFDPKIEKDRLHTREKKRFRAIQLPDGLKDWYHTDYDDSQWDTGRAPIGVGEHKARQVSFKNRSNWGKGEFIVMRTTFDVDALDCDSYRLSILAKQGFHVYLNGHRIHTYIWWKDMPHYRPIVLEAGQIRHLKKGTNVLAAYGNVEYKKDTVEPAGQMDLFIEGLKVSDLK
;
A
#
# COMPACT_ATOMS: atom_id res chain seq x y z
N TRP A 1 16.06 -24.93 16.13
CA TRP A 1 17.13 -24.24 15.40
C TRP A 1 16.97 -22.72 15.43
N TRP A 2 16.02 -22.11 14.71
CA TRP A 2 15.85 -20.63 14.73
C TRP A 2 15.59 -20.04 16.14
N HIS A 3 14.77 -20.72 16.94
CA HIS A 3 14.52 -20.35 18.35
C HIS A 3 15.71 -20.60 19.28
N ASP A 4 16.54 -21.63 18.98
CA ASP A 4 17.74 -21.93 19.79
C ASP A 4 18.86 -20.91 19.52
N LEU A 5 18.96 -20.42 18.27
CA LEU A 5 19.89 -19.36 17.88
C LEU A 5 19.52 -18.00 18.46
N SER A 6 18.25 -17.80 18.82
CA SER A 6 17.71 -16.57 19.40
C SER A 6 17.78 -16.55 20.94
N ARG A 7 18.32 -17.60 21.57
CA ARG A 7 18.39 -17.72 23.02
C ARG A 7 19.71 -17.13 23.52
N GLU A 8 19.61 -16.14 24.40
CA GLU A 8 20.78 -15.52 25.03
C GLU A 8 21.22 -16.32 26.27
N PRO A 9 22.49 -16.16 26.71
CA PRO A 9 23.04 -16.90 27.85
C PRO A 9 22.25 -16.71 29.17
N GLY A 10 21.55 -15.59 29.34
CA GLY A 10 20.73 -15.29 30.51
C GLY A 10 19.31 -15.88 30.47
N GLY A 11 18.94 -16.61 29.42
CA GLY A 11 17.59 -17.14 29.22
C GLY A 11 16.59 -16.14 28.63
N SER A 12 17.01 -14.89 28.39
CA SER A 12 16.33 -13.95 27.50
C SER A 12 16.34 -14.46 26.06
N ILE A 13 15.40 -13.98 25.24
CA ILE A 13 15.35 -14.26 23.81
C ILE A 13 15.68 -12.96 23.08
N GLY A 14 16.78 -12.96 22.33
CA GLY A 14 17.15 -11.90 21.38
C GLY A 14 16.87 -12.38 19.95
N ILE A 15 16.40 -11.51 19.05
CA ILE A 15 16.05 -11.92 17.68
C ILE A 15 17.34 -12.18 16.87
N ALA A 16 17.70 -13.44 16.68
CA ALA A 16 18.78 -13.78 15.77
C ALA A 16 18.33 -13.57 14.32
N GLN A 17 18.85 -12.52 13.70
CA GLN A 17 18.87 -12.26 12.24
C GLN A 17 17.61 -11.75 11.53
N LEU A 18 16.70 -11.03 12.19
CA LEU A 18 15.71 -10.21 11.49
C LEU A 18 15.86 -8.73 11.86
N THR A 19 16.73 -8.02 11.13
CA THR A 19 16.54 -6.59 10.86
C THR A 19 15.38 -6.44 9.88
N TRP A 20 14.16 -6.76 10.32
CA TRP A 20 12.95 -6.30 9.65
C TRP A 20 12.42 -5.13 10.48
N GLU A 21 12.45 -3.95 9.87
CA GLU A 21 12.07 -2.66 10.49
C GLU A 21 12.76 -2.34 11.83
N ASN A 22 14.09 -2.42 11.85
CA ASN A 22 14.93 -1.84 12.91
C ASN A 22 14.61 -2.28 14.36
N GLY A 23 14.04 -3.46 14.56
CA GLY A 23 13.85 -4.00 15.92
C GLY A 23 12.87 -3.21 16.79
N ILE A 24 11.90 -2.52 16.18
CA ILE A 24 10.87 -1.79 16.92
C ILE A 24 10.03 -2.76 17.76
N ILE A 25 9.88 -2.43 19.05
CA ILE A 25 8.96 -3.11 19.98
C ILE A 25 7.54 -3.00 19.41
N GLY A 26 7.00 -4.11 18.89
CA GLY A 26 5.67 -4.15 18.26
C GLY A 26 5.62 -5.01 16.99
N ALA A 27 6.74 -5.29 16.34
CA ALA A 27 6.81 -6.24 15.23
C ALA A 27 7.13 -7.65 15.74
N SER A 28 6.32 -8.66 15.36
CA SER A 28 6.44 -10.13 15.51
C SER A 28 6.92 -10.78 16.83
N GLY A 29 7.62 -10.07 17.72
CA GLY A 29 8.17 -10.53 18.99
C GLY A 29 7.13 -11.08 19.96
N PRO A 30 5.93 -10.48 20.11
CA PRO A 30 4.84 -11.09 20.89
C PRO A 30 4.41 -12.45 20.33
N GLY A 31 4.43 -12.62 19.00
CA GLY A 31 4.10 -13.87 18.32
C GLY A 31 5.10 -14.99 18.60
N VAL A 32 6.40 -14.67 18.70
CA VAL A 32 7.46 -15.63 19.04
C VAL A 32 7.38 -16.05 20.51
N GLY A 33 7.15 -15.09 21.42
CA GLY A 33 6.91 -15.38 22.83
C GLY A 33 5.74 -16.35 23.03
N LEU A 34 4.62 -16.14 22.32
CA LEU A 34 3.47 -17.04 22.34
C LEU A 34 3.79 -18.42 21.72
N SER A 35 4.58 -18.45 20.64
CA SER A 35 4.95 -19.70 19.93
C SER A 35 5.86 -20.62 20.76
N TYR A 36 6.78 -20.04 21.54
CA TYR A 36 7.70 -20.79 22.40
C TYR A 36 7.03 -21.28 23.70
N THR A 37 6.03 -20.54 24.19
CA THR A 37 5.38 -20.81 25.49
C THR A 37 4.13 -21.68 25.38
N ALA A 38 3.45 -21.69 24.23
CA ALA A 38 2.25 -22.51 24.00
C ALA A 38 2.42 -24.04 24.27
N PRO A 39 3.58 -24.68 24.01
CA PRO A 39 3.78 -26.11 24.31
C PRO A 39 4.15 -26.40 25.77
N LEU A 40 4.65 -25.41 26.51
CA LEU A 40 5.07 -25.58 27.91
C LEU A 40 3.92 -25.20 28.82
N LYS A 41 3.12 -26.20 29.23
CA LYS A 41 1.93 -26.07 30.12
C LYS A 41 2.21 -25.44 31.50
N THR A 42 3.44 -24.98 31.76
CA THR A 42 3.91 -24.44 33.03
C THR A 42 4.40 -22.99 32.96
N LEU A 43 4.37 -22.31 31.81
CA LEU A 43 4.83 -20.91 31.74
C LEU A 43 3.67 -19.91 31.91
N ARG A 44 3.54 -19.37 33.12
CA ARG A 44 3.10 -18.00 33.34
C ARG A 44 4.29 -17.07 32.98
N ILE A 45 4.09 -15.77 32.75
CA ILE A 45 5.17 -14.77 32.98
C ILE A 45 5.42 -14.68 34.52
N THR A 46 5.59 -15.80 35.21
CA THR A 46 5.75 -15.86 36.67
C THR A 46 6.61 -17.03 37.13
N GLY A 47 7.52 -16.72 38.05
CA GLY A 47 7.83 -17.49 39.25
C GLY A 47 7.88 -16.60 40.51
N GLY A 48 7.58 -15.31 40.37
CA GLY A 48 7.60 -14.34 41.47
C GLY A 48 6.24 -14.22 42.16
N PRO A 49 6.22 -13.81 43.44
CA PRO A 49 4.98 -13.50 44.16
C PRO A 49 4.20 -12.40 43.46
N ARG A 50 2.87 -12.39 43.65
CA ARG A 50 1.99 -11.33 43.15
C ARG A 50 2.55 -9.96 43.58
N THR A 51 2.62 -9.03 42.65
CA THR A 51 2.95 -7.65 43.03
C THR A 51 1.71 -7.03 43.66
N LYS A 52 1.89 -5.94 44.40
CA LYS A 52 0.79 -5.11 44.90
C LYS A 52 -0.12 -4.54 43.80
N TYR A 53 0.29 -4.65 42.53
CA TYR A 53 -0.47 -4.21 41.36
C TYR A 53 -1.23 -5.36 40.65
N SER A 54 -1.03 -6.62 41.07
CA SER A 54 -1.69 -7.78 40.48
C SER A 54 -3.16 -7.89 40.91
N LYS A 55 -4.08 -7.57 39.99
CA LYS A 55 -5.52 -7.72 40.23
C LYS A 55 -5.98 -9.17 40.02
N ASP A 56 -6.88 -9.64 40.88
CA ASP A 56 -7.61 -10.88 40.63
C ASP A 56 -8.55 -10.72 39.44
N TYR A 57 -8.52 -11.69 38.54
CA TYR A 57 -9.43 -11.75 37.40
C TYR A 57 -9.80 -13.21 37.13
N THR A 58 -11.11 -13.49 37.17
CA THR A 58 -11.65 -14.78 36.78
C THR A 58 -11.89 -14.77 35.28
N LEU A 59 -11.22 -15.67 34.55
CA LEU A 59 -11.47 -15.82 33.11
C LEU A 59 -12.93 -16.29 32.89
N PRO A 60 -13.63 -15.77 31.87
CA PRO A 60 -14.94 -16.29 31.50
C PRO A 60 -14.82 -17.76 31.09
N ALA A 61 -15.89 -18.53 31.32
CA ALA A 61 -15.94 -19.95 30.97
C ALA A 61 -15.61 -20.20 29.49
N ASN A 62 -16.01 -19.28 28.60
CA ASN A 62 -15.57 -19.24 27.21
C ASN A 62 -14.82 -17.92 26.98
N LEU A 63 -13.51 -18.01 26.77
CA LEU A 63 -12.65 -16.84 26.49
C LEU A 63 -13.09 -16.11 25.22
N TRP A 64 -13.50 -16.88 24.20
CA TRP A 64 -13.97 -16.41 22.92
C TRP A 64 -15.15 -17.25 22.45
N GLY A 65 -16.18 -16.61 21.90
CA GLY A 65 -17.33 -17.28 21.31
C GLY A 65 -18.22 -18.05 22.29
N THR A 66 -18.88 -19.06 21.75
CA THR A 66 -19.78 -19.98 22.43
C THR A 66 -19.07 -21.29 22.78
N GLN A 67 -19.79 -22.25 23.37
CA GLN A 67 -19.25 -23.58 23.61
C GLN A 67 -18.89 -24.31 22.30
N ALA A 68 -19.64 -24.06 21.22
CA ALA A 68 -19.41 -24.68 19.92
C ALA A 68 -18.07 -24.27 19.30
N ASP A 69 -17.58 -23.05 19.58
CA ASP A 69 -16.28 -22.58 19.10
C ASP A 69 -15.10 -23.42 19.61
N ARG A 70 -15.25 -24.12 20.73
CA ARG A 70 -14.21 -25.01 21.27
C ARG A 70 -13.86 -26.16 20.32
N ALA A 71 -14.77 -26.54 19.42
CA ALA A 71 -14.49 -27.55 18.40
C ALA A 71 -13.29 -27.13 17.52
N PHE A 72 -13.12 -25.84 17.24
CA PHE A 72 -12.04 -25.31 16.40
C PHE A 72 -10.66 -25.37 17.07
N LEU A 73 -10.59 -25.63 18.38
CA LEU A 73 -9.36 -25.86 19.13
C LEU A 73 -8.88 -27.32 19.07
N SER A 74 -9.71 -28.22 18.52
CA SER A 74 -9.35 -29.64 18.40
C SER A 74 -8.17 -29.84 17.44
N ILE A 75 -7.20 -30.63 17.89
CA ILE A 75 -6.04 -31.06 17.09
C ILE A 75 -6.28 -32.39 16.36
N ASP A 76 -7.47 -32.97 16.52
CA ASP A 76 -7.86 -34.26 15.99
C ASP A 76 -8.78 -34.10 14.79
N HIS A 77 -8.74 -35.12 13.92
CA HIS A 77 -9.71 -35.22 12.83
C HIS A 77 -11.10 -35.40 13.42
N ASN A 78 -12.14 -34.97 12.70
CA ASN A 78 -13.48 -35.44 13.03
C ASN A 78 -13.52 -36.98 12.84
N PRO A 79 -14.18 -37.76 13.72
CA PRO A 79 -14.23 -39.23 13.60
C PRO A 79 -14.67 -39.73 12.21
N SER A 80 -15.58 -39.01 11.55
CA SER A 80 -16.03 -39.31 10.19
C SER A 80 -14.91 -39.29 9.15
N TYR A 81 -13.78 -38.64 9.40
CA TYR A 81 -12.59 -38.67 8.54
C TYR A 81 -12.14 -40.11 8.25
N TYR A 82 -12.14 -40.97 9.28
CA TYR A 82 -11.66 -42.35 9.18
C TYR A 82 -12.65 -43.28 8.48
N ALA A 83 -13.91 -42.87 8.31
CA ALA A 83 -14.88 -43.61 7.49
C ALA A 83 -14.53 -43.61 5.99
N TYR A 84 -13.63 -42.71 5.56
CA TYR A 84 -13.22 -42.55 4.16
C TYR A 84 -11.76 -42.97 3.89
N GLY A 85 -11.09 -43.57 4.88
CA GLY A 85 -9.74 -44.12 4.74
C GLY A 85 -8.81 -43.79 5.91
N SER A 86 -7.59 -44.32 5.88
CA SER A 86 -6.55 -44.06 6.88
C SER A 86 -6.04 -42.61 6.84
N ASP A 87 -5.34 -42.20 7.89
CA ASP A 87 -4.62 -40.92 7.90
C ASP A 87 -3.57 -40.87 6.78
N GLU A 88 -3.29 -39.66 6.29
CA GLU A 88 -2.32 -39.40 5.24
C GLU A 88 -1.53 -38.12 5.53
N PRO A 89 -0.25 -38.05 5.12
CA PRO A 89 0.54 -36.83 5.28
C PRO A 89 -0.15 -35.58 4.72
N THR A 90 -0.22 -34.50 5.51
CA THR A 90 -1.01 -33.29 5.17
C THR A 90 -0.64 -32.66 3.82
N HIS A 91 0.60 -32.82 3.36
CA HIS A 91 1.03 -32.28 2.07
C HIS A 91 0.32 -32.94 0.88
N ILE A 92 -0.18 -34.18 1.03
CA ILE A 92 -0.90 -34.90 -0.02
C ILE A 92 -2.21 -34.20 -0.37
N PRO A 93 -3.18 -34.04 0.55
CA PRO A 93 -4.41 -33.30 0.24
C PRO A 93 -4.11 -31.82 -0.05
N PHE A 94 -3.10 -31.22 0.59
CA PHE A 94 -2.73 -29.83 0.32
C PHE A 94 -2.45 -29.58 -1.16
N TYR A 95 -1.55 -30.35 -1.79
CA TYR A 95 -1.22 -30.17 -3.19
C TYR A 95 -2.28 -30.73 -4.15
N THR A 96 -2.96 -31.82 -3.78
CA THR A 96 -4.02 -32.40 -4.60
C THR A 96 -5.19 -31.44 -4.78
N LEU A 97 -5.61 -30.75 -3.72
CA LEU A 97 -6.83 -29.93 -3.73
C LEU A 97 -6.61 -28.49 -4.22
N GLY A 98 -5.37 -27.99 -4.27
CA GLY A 98 -5.12 -26.59 -4.57
C GLY A 98 -5.50 -25.67 -3.41
N GLY A 99 -5.24 -24.36 -3.51
CA GLY A 99 -5.61 -23.38 -2.49
C GLY A 99 -5.75 -21.98 -3.05
N ALA A 100 -5.85 -20.97 -2.17
CA ALA A 100 -5.88 -19.58 -2.62
C ALA A 100 -4.58 -19.12 -3.33
N TYR A 101 -3.46 -19.79 -3.03
CA TYR A 101 -2.12 -19.37 -3.46
C TYR A 101 -1.45 -20.33 -4.46
N HIS A 102 -2.09 -21.47 -4.78
CA HIS A 102 -1.56 -22.43 -5.74
C HIS A 102 -2.69 -23.21 -6.39
N GLN A 103 -2.47 -23.64 -7.62
CA GLN A 103 -3.42 -24.50 -8.32
C GLN A 103 -3.35 -25.94 -7.78
N PRO A 104 -4.44 -26.72 -7.93
CA PRO A 104 -4.42 -28.17 -7.74
C PRO A 104 -3.34 -28.82 -8.62
N ARG A 105 -2.62 -29.82 -8.10
CA ARG A 105 -1.62 -30.57 -8.87
C ARG A 105 -2.25 -31.41 -9.99
N THR A 106 -3.48 -31.84 -9.79
CA THR A 106 -4.28 -32.64 -10.74
C THR A 106 -5.58 -31.92 -11.03
N ASP A 107 -6.16 -32.12 -12.21
CA ASP A 107 -7.51 -31.65 -12.50
C ASP A 107 -8.49 -32.22 -11.47
N LEU A 108 -9.19 -31.35 -10.76
CA LEU A 108 -10.13 -31.73 -9.71
C LEU A 108 -11.26 -32.62 -10.24
N LYS A 109 -11.62 -32.53 -11.53
CA LYS A 109 -12.61 -33.42 -12.14
C LYS A 109 -12.17 -34.89 -12.16
N GLN A 110 -10.86 -35.15 -12.08
CA GLN A 110 -10.30 -36.50 -12.04
C GLN A 110 -10.08 -37.02 -10.62
N VAL A 111 -10.20 -36.15 -9.60
CA VAL A 111 -10.04 -36.54 -8.20
C VAL A 111 -11.34 -37.19 -7.71
N PRO A 112 -11.30 -38.41 -7.14
CA PRO A 112 -12.50 -39.07 -6.67
C PRO A 112 -13.23 -38.25 -5.61
N ARG A 113 -14.56 -38.11 -5.73
CA ARG A 113 -15.40 -37.31 -4.81
C ARG A 113 -15.16 -37.64 -3.33
N LYS A 114 -14.95 -38.92 -2.99
CA LYS A 114 -14.63 -39.37 -1.62
C LYS A 114 -13.39 -38.70 -1.02
N VAL A 115 -12.43 -38.26 -1.84
CA VAL A 115 -11.23 -37.53 -1.37
C VAL A 115 -11.63 -36.16 -0.85
N PHE A 116 -12.57 -35.48 -1.50
CA PHE A 116 -13.12 -34.22 -1.01
C PHE A 116 -13.89 -34.43 0.29
N ILE A 117 -14.79 -35.41 0.33
CA ILE A 117 -15.60 -35.72 1.51
C ILE A 117 -14.74 -36.14 2.71
N LYS A 118 -13.70 -36.96 2.50
CA LYS A 118 -12.73 -37.27 3.54
C LYS A 118 -12.12 -35.99 4.12
N ASN A 119 -11.67 -35.09 3.25
CA ASN A 119 -10.86 -33.94 3.66
C ASN A 119 -11.65 -32.75 4.22
N VAL A 120 -12.98 -32.70 4.08
CA VAL A 120 -13.81 -31.74 4.85
C VAL A 120 -13.88 -32.10 6.35
N TYR A 121 -13.58 -33.34 6.73
CA TYR A 121 -13.45 -33.79 8.13
C TYR A 121 -12.03 -33.69 8.69
N HIS A 122 -11.08 -33.12 7.92
CA HIS A 122 -9.68 -33.04 8.30
C HIS A 122 -9.44 -32.07 9.48
N ARG A 123 -8.49 -32.36 10.37
CA ARG A 123 -8.18 -31.51 11.54
C ARG A 123 -7.73 -30.09 11.20
N ARG A 124 -6.96 -29.92 10.13
CA ARG A 124 -6.46 -28.63 9.64
C ARG A 124 -7.55 -27.87 8.89
N TYR A 125 -7.85 -26.64 9.31
CA TYR A 125 -8.85 -25.79 8.65
C TYR A 125 -8.54 -25.57 7.16
N MET A 126 -7.26 -25.36 6.80
CA MET A 126 -6.89 -25.14 5.40
C MET A 126 -7.32 -26.30 4.50
N ILE A 127 -7.09 -27.54 4.92
CA ILE A 127 -7.47 -28.72 4.15
C ILE A 127 -9.00 -28.83 4.01
N ARG A 128 -9.76 -28.52 5.08
CA ARG A 128 -11.23 -28.51 5.02
C ARG A 128 -11.74 -27.48 4.01
N VAL A 129 -11.19 -26.26 4.05
CA VAL A 129 -11.53 -25.20 3.11
C VAL A 129 -11.20 -25.60 1.68
N GLN A 130 -10.01 -26.16 1.43
CA GLN A 130 -9.60 -26.62 0.10
C GLN A 130 -10.54 -27.70 -0.43
N ALA A 131 -10.93 -28.65 0.42
CA ALA A 131 -11.85 -29.72 0.05
C ALA A 131 -13.26 -29.20 -0.28
N ALA A 132 -13.80 -28.28 0.52
CA ALA A 132 -15.09 -27.67 0.24
C ALA A 132 -15.08 -26.78 -1.02
N LYS A 133 -13.99 -26.04 -1.25
CA LYS A 133 -13.80 -25.30 -2.51
C LYS A 133 -13.71 -26.22 -3.72
N ALA A 134 -13.04 -27.38 -3.57
CA ALA A 134 -12.99 -28.39 -4.61
C ALA A 134 -14.38 -28.94 -4.93
N LEU A 135 -15.22 -29.25 -3.91
CA LEU A 135 -16.62 -29.64 -4.10
C LEU A 135 -17.39 -28.60 -4.92
N ARG A 136 -17.26 -27.31 -4.58
CA ARG A 136 -17.88 -26.24 -5.36
C ARG A 136 -17.38 -26.21 -6.81
N GLN A 137 -16.06 -26.30 -7.00
CA GLN A 137 -15.45 -26.21 -8.33
C GLN A 137 -15.86 -27.37 -9.26
N VAL A 138 -16.13 -28.56 -8.72
CA VAL A 138 -16.63 -29.71 -9.50
C VAL A 138 -18.17 -29.77 -9.58
N GLY A 139 -18.88 -28.78 -9.03
CA GLY A 139 -20.35 -28.71 -9.06
C GLY A 139 -21.07 -29.68 -8.11
N ALA A 140 -20.40 -30.18 -7.07
CA ALA A 140 -20.99 -31.08 -6.06
C ALA A 140 -21.74 -30.29 -4.97
N PHE A 141 -22.75 -29.51 -5.38
CA PHE A 141 -23.54 -28.66 -4.48
C PHE A 141 -24.39 -29.46 -3.50
N ASP A 142 -24.83 -30.65 -3.88
CA ASP A 142 -25.55 -31.59 -3.01
C ASP A 142 -24.73 -31.97 -1.77
N GLU A 143 -23.42 -32.10 -1.92
CA GLU A 143 -22.52 -32.39 -0.79
C GLU A 143 -22.33 -31.15 0.08
N LEU A 144 -22.12 -29.97 -0.53
CA LEU A 144 -22.01 -28.71 0.21
C LEU A 144 -23.25 -28.46 1.08
N GLU A 145 -24.45 -28.72 0.57
CA GLU A 145 -25.69 -28.65 1.34
C GLU A 145 -25.68 -29.56 2.57
N LYS A 146 -25.19 -30.79 2.45
CA LYS A 146 -25.09 -31.72 3.60
C LYS A 146 -24.12 -31.18 4.65
N LEU A 147 -22.99 -30.61 4.23
CA LEU A 147 -22.00 -30.05 5.16
C LEU A 147 -22.59 -28.93 6.02
N LEU A 148 -23.48 -28.10 5.48
CA LEU A 148 -24.14 -27.03 6.24
C LEU A 148 -25.03 -27.55 7.38
N ARG A 149 -25.40 -28.83 7.37
CA ARG A 149 -26.26 -29.46 8.39
C ARG A 149 -25.49 -30.44 9.27
N ASP A 150 -24.18 -30.58 9.07
CA ASP A 150 -23.35 -31.47 9.86
C ASP A 150 -23.35 -31.05 11.34
N PRO A 151 -23.38 -31.98 12.31
CA PRO A 151 -23.33 -31.63 13.73
C PRO A 151 -22.01 -30.97 14.15
N ASP A 152 -20.90 -31.20 13.46
CA ASP A 152 -19.62 -30.55 13.75
C ASP A 152 -19.56 -29.14 13.13
N PRO A 153 -19.43 -28.08 13.94
CA PRO A 153 -19.37 -26.71 13.43
C PRO A 153 -18.15 -26.47 12.51
N ARG A 154 -17.07 -27.25 12.64
CA ARG A 154 -15.91 -27.16 11.74
C ARG A 154 -16.24 -27.58 10.31
N VAL A 155 -17.19 -28.50 10.15
CA VAL A 155 -17.66 -29.02 8.86
C VAL A 155 -18.68 -28.06 8.27
N ARG A 156 -19.62 -27.53 9.08
CA ARG A 156 -20.51 -26.44 8.67
C ARG A 156 -19.72 -25.24 8.15
N ARG A 157 -18.69 -24.81 8.89
CA ARG A 157 -17.78 -23.74 8.46
C ARG A 157 -17.09 -24.06 7.13
N ALA A 158 -16.61 -25.29 6.94
CA ALA A 158 -15.99 -25.68 5.68
C ALA A 158 -16.97 -25.59 4.51
N GLY A 159 -18.21 -26.04 4.68
CA GLY A 159 -19.28 -25.88 3.69
C GLY A 159 -19.47 -24.42 3.28
N LEU A 160 -19.60 -23.53 4.27
CA LEU A 160 -19.71 -22.07 4.05
C LEU A 160 -18.49 -21.50 3.32
N ASP A 161 -17.27 -21.88 3.73
CA ASP A 161 -16.03 -21.45 3.08
C ASP A 161 -15.94 -21.90 1.61
N GLY A 162 -16.52 -23.07 1.30
CA GLY A 162 -16.71 -23.56 -0.07
C GLY A 162 -17.62 -22.65 -0.89
N LEU A 163 -18.78 -22.27 -0.34
CA LEU A 163 -19.74 -21.37 -0.99
C LEU A 163 -19.12 -20.00 -1.32
N ILE A 164 -18.41 -19.41 -0.36
CA ILE A 164 -17.83 -18.06 -0.51
C ILE A 164 -16.47 -18.02 -1.20
N ASP A 165 -15.96 -19.14 -1.70
CA ASP A 165 -14.60 -19.24 -2.28
C ASP A 165 -13.48 -18.76 -1.36
N TYR A 166 -13.60 -19.00 -0.04
CA TYR A 166 -12.81 -18.33 0.99
C TYR A 166 -11.32 -18.13 0.62
N ASN A 167 -10.85 -16.89 0.66
CA ASN A 167 -9.54 -16.48 0.16
C ASN A 167 -8.48 -16.32 1.27
N TYR A 168 -8.65 -17.06 2.38
CA TYR A 168 -7.95 -16.82 3.65
C TYR A 168 -8.11 -15.35 4.12
N TRP A 169 -7.69 -15.02 5.34
CA TRP A 169 -7.81 -13.64 5.88
C TRP A 169 -9.25 -13.05 5.88
N PHE A 170 -10.28 -13.87 6.12
CA PHE A 170 -11.67 -13.40 6.29
C PHE A 170 -12.23 -12.69 5.04
N ALA A 171 -12.03 -13.24 3.85
CA ALA A 171 -12.52 -12.64 2.60
C ALA A 171 -13.24 -13.63 1.69
N ILE A 172 -14.33 -13.17 1.08
CA ILE A 172 -14.98 -13.82 -0.06
C ILE A 172 -13.99 -13.85 -1.23
N GLY A 173 -13.88 -15.00 -1.89
CA GLY A 173 -12.98 -15.20 -3.01
C GLY A 173 -13.50 -14.65 -4.33
N ARG A 174 -12.82 -15.03 -5.42
CA ARG A 174 -13.09 -14.50 -6.76
C ARG A 174 -14.14 -15.30 -7.52
N ARG A 175 -14.41 -16.52 -7.08
CA ARG A 175 -15.35 -17.43 -7.73
C ARG A 175 -16.34 -18.04 -6.72
N PRO A 176 -17.04 -17.23 -5.90
CA PRO A 176 -18.08 -17.77 -5.02
C PRO A 176 -19.21 -18.39 -5.84
N VAL A 177 -20.15 -19.08 -5.18
CA VAL A 177 -21.41 -19.50 -5.83
C VAL A 177 -22.18 -18.28 -6.34
N SER A 178 -22.88 -18.44 -7.45
CA SER A 178 -23.82 -17.41 -7.94
C SER A 178 -25.13 -17.44 -7.16
N THR A 179 -25.94 -16.38 -7.30
CA THR A 179 -27.27 -16.29 -6.68
C THR A 179 -28.15 -17.49 -7.05
N GLU A 180 -28.10 -17.92 -8.31
CA GLU A 180 -28.92 -19.03 -8.84
C GLU A 180 -28.46 -20.41 -8.34
N GLN A 181 -27.22 -20.50 -7.86
CA GLN A 181 -26.66 -21.72 -7.27
C GLN A 181 -26.97 -21.84 -5.77
N PHE A 182 -27.55 -20.79 -5.17
CA PHE A 182 -27.87 -20.74 -3.75
C PHE A 182 -29.24 -21.39 -3.51
N SER A 183 -29.25 -22.64 -3.07
CA SER A 183 -30.51 -23.38 -2.94
C SER A 183 -31.33 -22.95 -1.71
N PRO A 184 -32.66 -23.13 -1.72
CA PRO A 184 -33.50 -22.91 -0.53
C PRO A 184 -33.02 -23.70 0.69
N ALA A 185 -32.46 -24.89 0.43
CA ALA A 185 -31.98 -25.78 1.45
C ALA A 185 -30.70 -25.23 2.14
N MET A 186 -29.82 -24.56 1.38
CA MET A 186 -28.66 -23.83 1.93
C MET A 186 -29.12 -22.65 2.79
N LEU A 187 -30.10 -21.89 2.32
CA LEU A 187 -30.65 -20.74 3.03
C LEU A 187 -31.26 -21.14 4.38
N GLU A 188 -32.08 -22.19 4.42
CA GLU A 188 -32.66 -22.68 5.67
C GLU A 188 -31.60 -23.14 6.68
N ALA A 189 -30.51 -23.75 6.20
CA ALA A 189 -29.38 -24.08 7.08
C ALA A 189 -28.71 -22.82 7.66
N ILE A 190 -28.52 -21.78 6.84
CA ILE A 190 -27.94 -20.51 7.27
C ILE A 190 -28.85 -19.76 8.26
N LYS A 191 -30.17 -19.70 8.01
CA LYS A 191 -31.15 -19.13 8.94
C LYS A 191 -31.08 -19.83 10.30
N LYS A 192 -30.97 -21.16 10.30
CA LYS A 192 -30.81 -21.95 11.53
C LYS A 192 -29.51 -21.61 12.27
N MET A 193 -28.38 -21.46 11.57
CA MET A 193 -27.11 -21.06 12.17
C MET A 193 -27.19 -19.66 12.81
N LEU A 194 -27.84 -18.69 12.15
CA LEU A 194 -27.93 -17.31 12.65
C LEU A 194 -28.94 -17.13 13.79
N SER A 195 -29.94 -18.00 13.87
CA SER A 195 -30.96 -17.97 14.93
C SER A 195 -30.59 -18.78 16.18
N ASP A 196 -29.57 -19.64 16.11
CA ASP A 196 -29.09 -20.41 17.26
C ASP A 196 -28.09 -19.60 18.10
N PRO A 197 -28.45 -19.18 19.34
CA PRO A 197 -27.55 -18.42 20.21
C PRO A 197 -26.33 -19.23 20.69
N ASN A 198 -26.34 -20.56 20.55
CA ASN A 198 -25.24 -21.44 20.93
C ASN A 198 -24.35 -21.82 19.75
N GLU A 199 -24.63 -21.33 18.54
CA GLU A 199 -23.81 -21.59 17.37
C GLU A 199 -22.41 -20.99 17.51
N SER A 200 -21.43 -21.62 16.87
CA SER A 200 -20.07 -21.13 16.79
C SER A 200 -20.02 -19.80 16.04
N TRP A 201 -19.31 -18.81 16.59
CA TRP A 201 -19.11 -17.54 15.90
C TRP A 201 -18.31 -17.70 14.61
N TRP A 202 -17.44 -18.70 14.50
CA TRP A 202 -16.81 -19.04 13.22
C TRP A 202 -17.84 -19.46 12.17
N VAL A 203 -18.87 -20.22 12.56
CA VAL A 203 -19.95 -20.61 11.64
C VAL A 203 -20.80 -19.38 11.27
N VAL A 204 -21.17 -18.56 12.26
CA VAL A 204 -21.90 -17.30 12.03
C VAL A 204 -21.17 -16.39 11.04
N ASP A 205 -19.86 -16.23 11.16
CA ASP A 205 -19.06 -15.44 10.23
C ASP A 205 -19.17 -15.93 8.78
N GLY A 206 -19.02 -17.24 8.57
CA GLY A 206 -19.19 -17.83 7.24
C GLY A 206 -20.62 -17.69 6.72
N ALA A 207 -21.62 -17.82 7.61
CA ALA A 207 -23.04 -17.72 7.29
C ALA A 207 -23.41 -16.31 6.84
N LEU A 208 -22.96 -15.28 7.57
CA LEU A 208 -23.13 -13.88 7.21
C LEU A 208 -22.45 -13.55 5.87
N MET A 209 -21.20 -13.99 5.65
CA MET A 209 -20.53 -13.79 4.36
C MET A 209 -21.26 -14.49 3.20
N ALA A 210 -21.79 -15.70 3.42
CA ALA A 210 -22.54 -16.44 2.41
C ALA A 210 -23.85 -15.76 2.03
N LEU A 211 -24.54 -15.09 2.98
CA LEU A 211 -25.77 -14.36 2.69
C LEU A 211 -25.59 -13.24 1.66
N LYS A 212 -24.39 -12.65 1.51
CA LYS A 212 -24.14 -11.68 0.43
C LYS A 212 -24.50 -12.24 -0.96
N LEU A 213 -24.37 -13.56 -1.13
CA LEU A 213 -24.58 -14.28 -2.38
C LEU A 213 -26.04 -14.69 -2.60
N ALA A 214 -26.88 -14.65 -1.57
CA ALA A 214 -28.28 -15.08 -1.65
C ALA A 214 -29.16 -14.10 -2.48
N PRO A 215 -30.36 -14.52 -2.92
CA PRO A 215 -31.38 -13.62 -3.46
C PRO A 215 -31.71 -12.47 -2.50
N THR A 216 -32.10 -11.31 -3.03
CA THR A 216 -32.28 -10.09 -2.22
C THR A 216 -33.45 -10.21 -1.25
N GLU A 217 -34.53 -10.87 -1.68
CA GLU A 217 -35.69 -11.19 -0.85
C GLU A 217 -35.32 -12.05 0.36
N ASP A 218 -34.36 -12.97 0.20
CA ASP A 218 -33.90 -13.84 1.27
C ASP A 218 -32.97 -13.12 2.25
N ILE A 219 -32.12 -12.21 1.74
CA ILE A 219 -31.31 -11.33 2.59
C ILE A 219 -32.23 -10.42 3.42
N GLN A 220 -33.25 -9.83 2.79
CA GLN A 220 -34.24 -8.98 3.46
C GLN A 220 -34.99 -9.77 4.54
N ALA A 221 -35.44 -10.99 4.23
CA ALA A 221 -36.09 -11.86 5.22
C ALA A 221 -35.18 -12.23 6.41
N CYS A 222 -33.86 -12.26 6.20
CA CYS A 222 -32.87 -12.51 7.26
C CYS A 222 -32.42 -11.24 8.00
N GLN A 223 -32.90 -10.05 7.63
CA GLN A 223 -32.38 -8.78 8.16
C GLN A 223 -32.41 -8.72 9.69
N SER A 224 -33.49 -9.17 10.33
CA SER A 224 -33.60 -9.21 11.80
C SER A 224 -32.57 -10.13 12.46
N LEU A 225 -32.11 -11.17 11.77
CA LEU A 225 -31.04 -12.06 12.23
C LEU A 225 -29.65 -11.47 11.99
N ILE A 226 -29.48 -10.63 10.96
CA ILE A 226 -28.19 -10.00 10.60
C ILE A 226 -27.92 -8.76 11.46
N MET A 227 -28.93 -7.91 11.69
CA MET A 227 -28.77 -6.60 12.33
C MET A 227 -28.05 -6.61 13.69
N PRO A 228 -28.30 -7.58 14.61
CA PRO A 228 -27.56 -7.64 15.88
C PRO A 228 -26.04 -7.74 15.71
N TRP A 229 -25.58 -8.41 14.64
CA TRP A 229 -24.15 -8.60 14.36
C TRP A 229 -23.45 -7.32 13.90
N THR A 230 -24.19 -6.33 13.39
CA THR A 230 -23.62 -5.03 12.97
C THR A 230 -23.04 -4.22 14.13
N LYS A 231 -23.47 -4.50 15.37
CA LYS A 231 -23.00 -3.85 16.60
C LYS A 231 -22.25 -4.82 17.52
N HIS A 232 -21.87 -5.99 17.01
CA HIS A 232 -21.10 -6.96 17.79
C HIS A 232 -19.74 -6.38 18.22
N ARG A 233 -19.21 -6.78 19.37
CA ARG A 233 -17.94 -6.25 19.91
C ARG A 233 -16.73 -6.58 19.03
N ASP A 234 -16.77 -7.74 18.38
CA ASP A 234 -15.71 -8.25 17.51
C ASP A 234 -15.87 -7.72 16.08
N TRP A 235 -14.82 -7.06 15.58
CA TRP A 235 -14.85 -6.33 14.31
C TRP A 235 -15.09 -7.21 13.08
N TRP A 236 -14.63 -8.46 13.10
CA TRP A 236 -14.78 -9.38 11.97
C TRP A 236 -16.23 -9.85 11.81
N LEU A 237 -17.01 -9.93 12.90
CA LEU A 237 -18.44 -10.22 12.83
C LEU A 237 -19.24 -9.00 12.33
N ARG A 238 -18.84 -7.79 12.72
CA ARG A 238 -19.42 -6.56 12.14
C ARG A 238 -19.16 -6.48 10.64
N GLU A 239 -17.95 -6.83 10.21
CA GLU A 239 -17.60 -6.91 8.81
C GLU A 239 -18.45 -7.93 8.05
N SER A 240 -18.60 -9.14 8.58
CA SER A 240 -19.40 -10.17 7.92
C SER A 240 -20.89 -9.77 7.86
N ALA A 241 -21.41 -9.10 8.89
CA ALA A 241 -22.76 -8.54 8.89
C ALA A 241 -22.92 -7.43 7.83
N PHE A 242 -21.92 -6.55 7.68
CA PHE A 242 -21.89 -5.57 6.59
C PHE A 242 -21.94 -6.30 5.24
N MET A 243 -21.12 -7.34 5.05
CA MET A 243 -21.07 -8.07 3.78
C MET A 243 -22.42 -8.73 3.47
N ALA A 244 -23.09 -9.31 4.46
CA ALA A 244 -24.44 -9.87 4.31
C ALA A 244 -25.43 -8.82 3.78
N LEU A 245 -25.57 -7.69 4.49
CA LEU A 245 -26.49 -6.60 4.14
C LEU A 245 -26.13 -5.94 2.80
N SER A 246 -24.83 -5.88 2.48
CA SER A 246 -24.33 -5.34 1.22
C SER A 246 -24.71 -6.18 -0.01
N GLY A 247 -25.28 -7.37 0.17
CA GLY A 247 -25.83 -8.16 -0.93
C GLY A 247 -27.20 -7.65 -1.43
N LEU A 248 -27.81 -6.72 -0.70
CA LEU A 248 -29.01 -6.00 -1.17
C LEU A 248 -28.71 -5.04 -2.33
N ASP A 249 -27.43 -4.80 -2.67
CA ASP A 249 -26.99 -3.96 -3.80
C ASP A 249 -27.45 -4.44 -5.19
N LYS A 250 -28.09 -5.62 -5.26
CA LYS A 250 -28.72 -6.17 -6.47
C LYS A 250 -30.14 -5.61 -6.70
N ASP A 251 -30.72 -4.92 -5.71
CA ASP A 251 -32.02 -4.24 -5.78
C ASP A 251 -31.90 -2.82 -5.22
N ASP A 252 -32.09 -1.81 -6.07
CA ASP A 252 -31.87 -0.41 -5.70
C ASP A 252 -32.78 0.06 -4.56
N ALA A 253 -34.03 -0.42 -4.48
CA ALA A 253 -34.98 0.02 -3.46
C ALA A 253 -34.58 -0.54 -2.09
N LEU A 254 -34.27 -1.84 -2.02
CA LEU A 254 -33.80 -2.48 -0.79
C LEU A 254 -32.42 -1.95 -0.37
N TYR A 255 -31.55 -1.67 -1.33
CA TYR A 255 -30.25 -1.11 -1.05
C TYR A 255 -30.35 0.30 -0.46
N LEU A 256 -31.24 1.15 -0.99
CA LEU A 256 -31.51 2.48 -0.44
C LEU A 256 -31.97 2.43 1.02
N GLU A 257 -32.81 1.46 1.39
CA GLU A 257 -33.27 1.28 2.77
C GLU A 257 -32.14 0.93 3.74
N ILE A 258 -31.21 0.06 3.32
CA ILE A 258 -30.14 -0.41 4.21
C ILE A 258 -28.89 0.49 4.21
N LEU A 259 -28.69 1.29 3.16
CA LEU A 259 -27.49 2.08 2.94
C LEU A 259 -27.13 3.02 4.12
N PRO A 260 -28.07 3.71 4.81
CA PRO A 260 -27.74 4.47 6.02
C PRO A 260 -27.07 3.65 7.12
N THR A 261 -27.49 2.38 7.27
CA THR A 261 -26.86 1.44 8.23
C THR A 261 -25.44 1.11 7.78
N LEU A 262 -25.25 0.78 6.51
CA LEU A 262 -23.92 0.46 5.96
C LEU A 262 -22.95 1.64 6.11
N LEU A 263 -23.40 2.86 5.83
CA LEU A 263 -22.60 4.08 5.99
C LEU A 263 -22.23 4.33 7.45
N THR A 264 -23.18 4.17 8.38
CA THR A 264 -22.91 4.25 9.82
C THR A 264 -21.85 3.23 10.25
N MET A 265 -21.94 1.99 9.76
CA MET A 265 -20.92 0.96 10.07
C MET A 265 -19.54 1.35 9.57
N VAL A 266 -19.43 1.91 8.35
CA VAL A 266 -18.14 2.40 7.84
C VAL A 266 -17.61 3.54 8.69
N THR A 267 -18.44 4.51 9.06
CA THR A 267 -18.05 5.65 9.91
C THR A 267 -17.55 5.18 11.29
N ASP A 268 -18.27 4.26 11.93
CA ASP A 268 -17.99 3.75 13.28
C ASP A 268 -16.81 2.76 13.32
N GLU A 269 -16.51 2.05 12.22
CA GLU A 269 -15.47 1.01 12.24
C GLU A 269 -14.08 1.62 12.32
N TYR A 270 -13.41 1.35 13.45
CA TYR A 270 -12.07 1.86 13.73
C TYR A 270 -10.96 0.98 13.12
N HIS A 271 -11.19 -0.32 12.95
CA HIS A 271 -10.15 -1.22 12.43
C HIS A 271 -9.97 -1.02 10.93
N THR A 272 -8.74 -0.72 10.52
CA THR A 272 -8.43 -0.37 9.13
C THR A 272 -8.79 -1.46 8.13
N GLN A 273 -8.55 -2.74 8.45
CA GLN A 273 -8.83 -3.84 7.53
C GLN A 273 -10.33 -4.01 7.19
N PRO A 274 -11.25 -4.20 8.15
CA PRO A 274 -12.68 -4.31 7.84
C PRO A 274 -13.20 -3.03 7.20
N ARG A 275 -12.82 -1.85 7.72
CA ARG A 275 -13.24 -0.56 7.15
C ARG A 275 -12.83 -0.41 5.69
N SER A 276 -11.60 -0.80 5.34
CA SER A 276 -11.11 -0.76 3.96
C SER A 276 -11.96 -1.64 3.02
N ARG A 277 -12.37 -2.83 3.45
CA ARG A 277 -13.23 -3.72 2.66
C ARG A 277 -14.66 -3.20 2.54
N MET A 278 -15.23 -2.64 3.61
CA MET A 278 -16.53 -1.98 3.56
C MET A 278 -16.51 -0.77 2.61
N LEU A 279 -15.48 0.08 2.70
CA LEU A 279 -15.27 1.22 1.81
C LEU A 279 -15.11 0.77 0.36
N ALA A 280 -14.36 -0.30 0.10
CA ALA A 280 -14.19 -0.85 -1.24
C ALA A 280 -15.52 -1.29 -1.86
N HIS A 281 -16.42 -1.90 -1.08
CA HIS A 281 -17.77 -2.22 -1.53
C HIS A 281 -18.56 -0.96 -1.89
N LEU A 282 -18.61 0.04 -1.02
CA LEU A 282 -19.36 1.29 -1.26
C LEU A 282 -18.82 2.06 -2.47
N LYS A 283 -17.50 2.08 -2.69
CA LYS A 283 -16.90 2.64 -3.92
C LYS A 283 -17.36 1.89 -5.16
N GLY A 284 -17.43 0.56 -5.09
CA GLY A 284 -17.99 -0.27 -6.16
C GLY A 284 -19.45 0.07 -6.45
N ALA A 285 -20.27 0.19 -5.40
CA ALA A 285 -21.67 0.56 -5.51
C ALA A 285 -21.85 1.96 -6.13
N LEU A 286 -21.05 2.95 -5.71
CA LEU A 286 -21.05 4.30 -6.28
C LEU A 286 -20.68 4.32 -7.76
N LYS A 287 -19.66 3.56 -8.15
CA LYS A 287 -19.25 3.41 -9.55
C LYS A 287 -20.36 2.82 -10.42
N ASN A 288 -21.10 1.85 -9.89
CA ASN A 288 -22.21 1.21 -10.60
C ASN A 288 -23.44 2.11 -10.70
N ASN A 289 -23.74 2.86 -9.64
CA ASN A 289 -24.95 3.69 -9.53
C ASN A 289 -24.79 5.12 -10.08
N LYS A 290 -23.57 5.54 -10.46
CA LYS A 290 -23.18 6.94 -10.78
C LYS A 290 -23.41 7.90 -9.61
N HIS A 291 -22.59 8.94 -9.49
CA HIS A 291 -22.73 9.95 -8.42
C HIS A 291 -24.04 10.74 -8.46
N THR A 292 -24.74 10.77 -9.59
CA THR A 292 -25.99 11.52 -9.76
C THR A 292 -27.25 10.76 -9.32
N SER A 293 -27.17 9.45 -9.07
CA SER A 293 -28.33 8.69 -8.56
C SER A 293 -28.57 8.95 -7.08
N GLN A 294 -29.74 8.59 -6.59
CA GLN A 294 -30.06 8.67 -5.16
C GLN A 294 -29.09 7.83 -4.31
N VAL A 295 -28.77 6.61 -4.75
CA VAL A 295 -27.78 5.74 -4.10
C VAL A 295 -26.40 6.41 -4.10
N GLY A 296 -25.98 6.93 -5.25
CA GLY A 296 -24.67 7.57 -5.39
C GLY A 296 -24.51 8.81 -4.52
N GLN A 297 -25.53 9.67 -4.48
CA GLN A 297 -25.55 10.86 -3.62
C GLN A 297 -25.49 10.46 -2.15
N LEU A 298 -26.29 9.48 -1.71
CA LEU A 298 -26.28 9.03 -0.31
C LEU A 298 -24.92 8.43 0.10
N ILE A 299 -24.24 7.71 -0.79
CA ILE A 299 -22.87 7.22 -0.54
C ILE A 299 -21.90 8.39 -0.40
N LEU A 300 -21.94 9.38 -1.31
CA LEU A 300 -21.06 10.55 -1.25
C LEU A 300 -21.28 11.39 0.00
N ASP A 301 -22.54 11.59 0.40
CA ASP A 301 -22.89 12.29 1.64
C ASP A 301 -22.40 11.53 2.86
N GLY A 302 -22.57 10.21 2.89
CA GLY A 302 -22.03 9.38 3.98
C GLY A 302 -20.50 9.33 4.01
N PHE A 303 -19.82 9.40 2.86
CA PHE A 303 -18.37 9.54 2.84
C PHE A 303 -17.92 10.89 3.41
N GLN A 304 -18.60 11.98 3.05
CA GLN A 304 -18.34 13.30 3.60
C GLN A 304 -18.59 13.33 5.12
N ASP A 305 -19.68 12.73 5.59
CA ASP A 305 -19.92 12.58 7.03
C ASP A 305 -18.79 11.80 7.69
N ALA A 306 -18.37 10.66 7.11
CA ALA A 306 -17.26 9.89 7.65
C ALA A 306 -15.94 10.70 7.71
N VAL A 307 -15.62 11.55 6.74
CA VAL A 307 -14.46 12.47 6.82
C VAL A 307 -14.57 13.38 8.04
N LYS A 308 -15.77 13.90 8.30
CA LYS A 308 -16.05 14.84 9.38
C LYS A 308 -16.09 14.17 10.76
N THR A 309 -16.72 13.01 10.89
CA THR A 309 -17.16 12.44 12.18
C THR A 309 -16.37 11.23 12.64
N SER A 310 -15.67 10.51 11.75
CA SER A 310 -14.97 9.27 12.15
C SER A 310 -13.95 9.52 13.26
N GLU A 311 -13.96 8.64 14.26
CA GLU A 311 -13.14 8.77 15.46
C GLU A 311 -11.64 8.65 15.13
N ILE A 312 -10.83 9.51 15.75
CA ILE A 312 -9.37 9.36 15.80
C ILE A 312 -8.99 9.24 17.28
N LYS A 313 -8.83 8.00 17.76
CA LYS A 313 -8.38 7.73 19.13
C LYS A 313 -7.02 8.35 19.40
N THR A 314 -6.76 8.71 20.65
CA THR A 314 -5.47 9.23 21.08
C THR A 314 -4.43 8.10 21.27
N GLY A 315 -3.16 8.49 21.44
CA GLY A 315 -2.07 7.56 21.72
C GLY A 315 -1.67 6.72 20.50
N ILE A 316 -1.17 5.51 20.74
CA ILE A 316 -0.55 4.64 19.73
C ILE A 316 -1.48 4.23 18.57
N ARG A 317 -2.80 4.34 18.76
CA ARG A 317 -3.78 3.98 17.73
C ARG A 317 -4.17 5.16 16.83
N SER A 318 -3.82 6.40 17.18
CA SER A 318 -4.19 7.58 16.39
C SER A 318 -3.84 7.49 14.90
N PRO A 319 -2.72 6.86 14.47
CA PRO A 319 -2.43 6.71 13.04
C PRO A 319 -3.46 5.87 12.29
N GLU A 320 -4.08 4.87 12.92
CA GLU A 320 -5.13 4.02 12.31
C GLU A 320 -6.38 4.86 11.99
N GLY A 321 -6.86 5.64 12.96
CA GLY A 321 -8.01 6.52 12.78
C GLY A 321 -7.76 7.62 11.74
N ALA A 322 -6.57 8.25 11.78
CA ALA A 322 -6.18 9.24 10.78
C ALA A 322 -6.14 8.63 9.37
N HIS A 323 -5.55 7.44 9.22
CA HIS A 323 -5.51 6.71 7.95
C HIS A 323 -6.92 6.44 7.43
N ASN A 324 -7.83 5.96 8.28
CA ASN A 324 -9.22 5.68 7.91
C ASN A 324 -9.97 6.92 7.41
N VAL A 325 -9.77 8.08 8.05
CA VAL A 325 -10.33 9.36 7.59
C VAL A 325 -9.78 9.76 6.22
N PHE A 326 -8.46 9.60 6.01
CA PHE A 326 -7.86 9.94 4.72
C PHE A 326 -8.26 9.00 3.59
N GLU A 327 -8.49 7.71 3.86
CA GLU A 327 -8.96 6.79 2.82
C GLU A 327 -10.37 7.16 2.32
N VAL A 328 -11.27 7.57 3.22
CA VAL A 328 -12.60 8.06 2.80
C VAL A 328 -12.53 9.45 2.15
N ALA A 329 -11.65 10.35 2.62
CA ALA A 329 -11.42 11.64 1.96
C ALA A 329 -10.92 11.45 0.51
N LYS A 330 -9.96 10.54 0.29
CA LYS A 330 -9.50 10.19 -1.06
C LYS A 330 -10.62 9.60 -1.91
N ALA A 331 -11.51 8.79 -1.31
CA ALA A 331 -12.67 8.27 -2.03
C ALA A 331 -13.59 9.40 -2.51
N CYS A 332 -13.90 10.41 -1.67
CA CYS A 332 -14.63 11.60 -2.12
C CYS A 332 -13.94 12.28 -3.32
N LEU A 333 -12.63 12.57 -3.20
CA LEU A 333 -11.89 13.30 -4.23
C LEU A 333 -11.75 12.54 -5.56
N GLN A 334 -11.69 11.21 -5.50
CA GLN A 334 -11.56 10.35 -6.68
C GLN A 334 -12.87 10.17 -7.42
N GLU A 335 -13.97 9.95 -6.69
CA GLU A 335 -15.28 9.62 -7.26
C GLU A 335 -16.08 10.88 -7.64
N ASP A 336 -15.93 11.96 -6.86
CA ASP A 336 -16.47 13.30 -7.19
C ASP A 336 -15.49 14.42 -6.80
N PRO A 337 -14.63 14.86 -7.73
CA PRO A 337 -13.70 15.96 -7.50
C PRO A 337 -14.37 17.26 -7.04
N ALA A 338 -15.66 17.50 -7.30
CA ALA A 338 -16.35 18.72 -6.86
C ALA A 338 -16.45 18.83 -5.32
N THR A 339 -16.28 17.71 -4.61
CA THR A 339 -16.24 17.67 -3.13
C THR A 339 -14.97 18.26 -2.53
N ALA A 340 -13.96 18.62 -3.34
CA ALA A 340 -12.62 18.97 -2.87
C ALA A 340 -12.60 20.14 -1.86
N VAL A 341 -13.37 21.19 -2.10
CA VAL A 341 -13.48 22.34 -1.17
C VAL A 341 -14.04 21.89 0.19
N VAL A 342 -15.14 21.13 0.17
CA VAL A 342 -15.82 20.65 1.38
C VAL A 342 -14.91 19.71 2.19
N VAL A 343 -14.28 18.74 1.52
CA VAL A 343 -13.30 17.83 2.14
C VAL A 343 -12.15 18.61 2.74
N ALA A 344 -11.62 19.61 2.03
CA ALA A 344 -10.52 20.41 2.52
C ALA A 344 -10.89 21.21 3.79
N HIS A 345 -12.12 21.75 3.89
CA HIS A 345 -12.60 22.40 5.11
C HIS A 345 -12.79 21.42 6.27
N MET A 346 -13.34 20.24 6.03
CA MET A 346 -13.53 19.22 7.07
C MET A 346 -12.18 18.78 7.68
N ILE A 347 -11.16 18.61 6.84
CA ILE A 347 -9.81 18.26 7.30
C ILE A 347 -9.15 19.46 8.01
N GLN A 348 -9.34 20.69 7.52
CA GLN A 348 -8.83 21.92 8.15
C GLN A 348 -9.30 22.06 9.60
N GLN A 349 -10.59 21.81 9.86
CA GLN A 349 -11.17 21.87 11.21
C GLN A 349 -10.55 20.86 12.18
N ARG A 350 -9.86 19.84 11.66
CA ARG A 350 -9.34 18.71 12.42
C ARG A 350 -7.81 18.58 12.33
N PHE A 351 -7.08 19.58 11.83
CA PHE A 351 -5.62 19.52 11.63
C PHE A 351 -4.85 18.95 12.82
N LYS A 352 -5.19 19.35 14.04
CA LYS A 352 -4.52 18.91 15.28
C LYS A 352 -4.58 17.40 15.52
N LEU A 353 -5.49 16.69 14.86
CA LEU A 353 -5.65 15.23 14.98
C LEU A 353 -4.77 14.45 13.98
N PHE A 354 -4.18 15.12 12.99
CA PHE A 354 -3.44 14.48 11.91
C PHE A 354 -1.94 14.72 12.03
N ALA A 355 -1.15 13.70 11.74
CA ALA A 355 0.29 13.83 11.58
C ALA A 355 0.65 14.59 10.29
N THR A 356 1.80 15.26 10.29
CA THR A 356 2.31 16.07 9.18
C THR A 356 2.42 15.27 7.88
N GLY A 357 2.97 14.05 7.97
CA GLY A 357 3.08 13.14 6.80
C GLY A 357 1.73 12.77 6.19
N SER A 358 0.67 12.65 7.00
CA SER A 358 -0.66 12.29 6.50
C SER A 358 -1.33 13.46 5.76
N LEU A 359 -1.14 14.69 6.24
CA LEU A 359 -1.58 15.90 5.52
C LEU A 359 -0.88 16.05 4.17
N ILE A 360 0.45 15.84 4.14
CA ILE A 360 1.25 15.85 2.91
C ILE A 360 0.69 14.82 1.91
N GLN A 361 0.41 13.60 2.38
CA GLN A 361 -0.16 12.56 1.53
C GLN A 361 -1.53 12.94 0.97
N LEU A 362 -2.44 13.54 1.76
CA LEU A 362 -3.75 13.98 1.26
C LEU A 362 -3.63 15.10 0.22
N LEU A 363 -2.69 16.03 0.40
CA LEU A 363 -2.49 17.14 -0.52
C LEU A 363 -2.04 16.64 -1.90
N ALA A 364 -1.11 15.68 -1.93
CA ALA A 364 -0.58 15.05 -3.13
C ALA A 364 -0.07 16.06 -4.18
N THR A 365 0.70 17.05 -3.73
CA THR A 365 1.34 18.06 -4.59
C THR A 365 2.37 17.43 -5.55
N PRO A 366 2.79 18.10 -6.63
CA PRO A 366 3.68 17.52 -7.64
C PRO A 366 4.96 16.89 -7.06
N ASN A 367 5.59 17.51 -6.06
CA ASN A 367 6.80 16.95 -5.47
C ASN A 367 6.52 15.83 -4.45
N SER A 368 5.37 15.86 -3.76
CA SER A 368 4.96 14.80 -2.81
C SER A 368 4.25 13.61 -3.49
N ASN A 369 3.81 13.79 -4.73
CA ASN A 369 3.15 12.79 -5.58
C ASN A 369 3.74 12.84 -7.01
N PRO A 370 5.02 12.50 -7.19
CA PRO A 370 5.71 12.63 -8.48
C PRO A 370 5.15 11.72 -9.57
N GLU A 371 4.39 10.69 -9.20
CA GLU A 371 3.69 9.81 -10.15
C GLU A 371 2.43 10.46 -10.76
N GLY A 372 1.99 11.61 -10.24
CA GLY A 372 0.82 12.34 -10.71
C GLY A 372 -0.50 11.58 -10.53
N LYS A 373 -0.60 10.71 -9.51
CA LYS A 373 -1.84 9.96 -9.26
C LYS A 373 -2.94 10.93 -8.81
N PRO A 374 -4.15 10.92 -9.40
CA PRO A 374 -5.18 11.92 -9.13
C PRO A 374 -6.04 11.53 -7.91
N TYR A 375 -5.53 11.72 -6.70
CA TYR A 375 -6.25 11.34 -5.46
C TYR A 375 -6.26 12.41 -4.36
N GLY A 376 -5.48 13.47 -4.50
CA GLY A 376 -5.32 14.49 -3.46
C GLY A 376 -5.88 15.86 -3.84
N LEU A 377 -6.00 16.73 -2.86
CA LEU A 377 -6.61 18.06 -3.00
C LEU A 377 -5.93 18.92 -4.08
N TYR A 378 -4.60 18.85 -4.17
CA TYR A 378 -3.87 19.60 -5.20
C TYR A 378 -4.22 19.05 -6.60
N THR A 379 -4.30 17.73 -6.74
CA THR A 379 -4.56 17.08 -8.03
C THR A 379 -5.98 17.31 -8.56
N THR A 380 -6.91 17.79 -7.72
CA THR A 380 -8.28 18.10 -8.12
C THR A 380 -8.48 19.55 -8.58
N LEU A 381 -7.51 20.45 -8.40
CA LEU A 381 -7.61 21.88 -8.75
C LEU A 381 -8.05 22.10 -10.20
N GLU A 382 -7.41 21.43 -11.15
CA GLU A 382 -7.71 21.56 -12.60
C GLU A 382 -9.10 21.04 -12.99
N ARG A 383 -9.73 20.25 -12.11
CA ARG A 383 -11.08 19.69 -12.32
C ARG A 383 -12.18 20.54 -11.69
N GLN A 384 -11.83 21.55 -10.89
CA GLN A 384 -12.81 22.44 -10.26
C GLN A 384 -13.35 23.47 -11.25
N SER A 385 -14.58 23.93 -11.01
CA SER A 385 -15.14 25.13 -11.62
C SER A 385 -14.35 26.39 -11.21
N GLY A 386 -14.50 27.51 -11.91
CA GLY A 386 -13.70 28.73 -11.66
C GLY A 386 -13.75 29.20 -10.20
N GLN A 387 -14.95 29.30 -9.62
CA GLN A 387 -15.13 29.72 -8.23
C GLN A 387 -14.57 28.69 -7.24
N GLN A 388 -14.89 27.41 -7.41
CA GLN A 388 -14.39 26.35 -6.54
C GLN A 388 -12.87 26.18 -6.63
N ARG A 389 -12.28 26.42 -7.81
CA ARG A 389 -10.83 26.40 -8.00
C ARG A 389 -10.18 27.50 -7.19
N GLU A 390 -10.72 28.71 -7.24
CA GLU A 390 -10.18 29.85 -6.51
C GLU A 390 -10.29 29.64 -5.00
N GLU A 391 -11.45 29.16 -4.53
CA GLU A 391 -11.68 28.84 -3.11
C GLU A 391 -10.75 27.73 -2.60
N LEU A 392 -10.60 26.63 -3.36
CA LEU A 392 -9.66 25.58 -3.01
C LEU A 392 -8.21 26.09 -3.02
N THR A 393 -7.86 26.93 -3.99
CA THR A 393 -6.54 27.56 -4.08
C THR A 393 -6.25 28.42 -2.85
N ASP A 394 -7.23 29.24 -2.42
CA ASP A 394 -7.13 30.04 -1.21
C ASP A 394 -6.99 29.20 0.05
N LEU A 395 -7.76 28.12 0.16
CA LEU A 395 -7.69 27.24 1.32
C LEU A 395 -6.33 26.53 1.41
N LEU A 396 -5.84 26.03 0.28
CA LEU A 396 -4.53 25.41 0.17
C LEU A 396 -3.39 26.40 0.48
N PHE A 397 -3.47 27.63 -0.03
CA PHE A 397 -2.45 28.66 0.17
C PHE A 397 -2.48 29.33 1.55
N ASN A 398 -3.67 29.63 2.09
CA ASN A 398 -3.81 30.40 3.33
C ASN A 398 -3.89 29.52 4.58
N ALA A 399 -4.51 28.33 4.51
CA ALA A 399 -4.69 27.46 5.67
C ALA A 399 -3.68 26.30 5.70
N TYR A 400 -3.67 25.45 4.67
CA TYR A 400 -2.82 24.25 4.66
C TYR A 400 -1.33 24.60 4.65
N ARG A 401 -0.91 25.52 3.78
CA ARG A 401 0.48 26.00 3.75
C ARG A 401 0.91 26.58 5.10
N GLN A 402 0.09 27.42 5.73
CA GLN A 402 0.42 28.05 7.02
C GLN A 402 0.54 27.02 8.14
N GLU A 403 -0.39 26.05 8.20
CA GLU A 403 -0.30 24.93 9.13
C GLU A 403 1.01 24.15 8.95
N LEU A 404 1.39 23.85 7.70
CA LEU A 404 2.63 23.13 7.41
C LEU A 404 3.89 23.95 7.78
N ILE A 405 3.89 25.28 7.58
CA ILE A 405 4.98 26.16 8.02
C ILE A 405 5.11 26.17 9.54
N GLN A 406 3.98 26.23 10.26
CA GLN A 406 3.97 26.17 11.73
C GLN A 406 4.57 24.85 12.23
N ARG A 407 4.17 23.73 11.63
CA ARG A 407 4.72 22.40 11.95
C ARG A 407 6.19 22.27 11.62
N MET A 408 6.62 22.73 10.45
CA MET A 408 8.03 22.75 10.05
C MET A 408 8.89 23.46 11.09
N THR A 409 8.40 24.60 11.60
CA THR A 409 9.08 25.38 12.65
C THR A 409 9.08 24.65 13.99
N ALA A 410 7.93 24.15 14.43
CA ALA A 410 7.77 23.47 15.71
C ALA A 410 8.58 22.16 15.81
N GLU A 411 8.61 21.38 14.72
CA GLU A 411 9.31 20.10 14.63
C GLU A 411 10.81 20.26 14.31
N LYS A 412 11.30 21.50 14.10
CA LYS A 412 12.65 21.79 13.55
C LYS A 412 12.94 20.98 12.28
N ALA A 413 11.91 20.79 11.47
CA ALA A 413 11.88 19.89 10.33
C ALA A 413 12.18 20.62 9.00
N SER A 414 13.04 21.64 9.02
CA SER A 414 13.45 22.36 7.80
C SER A 414 14.23 21.48 6.80
N THR A 415 14.69 20.31 7.25
CA THR A 415 15.32 19.28 6.42
C THR A 415 14.35 18.17 6.00
N ASN A 416 13.08 18.20 6.43
CA ASN A 416 12.05 17.26 6.00
C ASN A 416 11.60 17.60 4.58
N GLN A 417 12.25 16.98 3.60
CA GLN A 417 12.08 17.33 2.19
C GLN A 417 10.63 17.24 1.69
N PRO A 418 9.84 16.17 1.98
CA PRO A 418 8.41 16.15 1.63
C PRO A 418 7.62 17.35 2.16
N LEU A 419 7.87 17.79 3.40
CA LEU A 419 7.19 18.93 4.00
C LEU A 419 7.56 20.24 3.30
N VAL A 420 8.86 20.48 3.12
CA VAL A 420 9.37 21.68 2.44
C VAL A 420 8.85 21.78 1.02
N ASP A 421 8.92 20.68 0.26
CA ASP A 421 8.46 20.65 -1.12
C ASP A 421 6.94 20.85 -1.23
N THR A 422 6.15 20.29 -0.31
CA THR A 422 4.71 20.57 -0.25
C THR A 422 4.44 22.05 0.06
N ILE A 423 5.16 22.67 1.01
CA ILE A 423 5.02 24.11 1.30
C ILE A 423 5.34 24.94 0.04
N ILE A 424 6.39 24.60 -0.69
CA ILE A 424 6.76 25.27 -1.95
C ILE A 424 5.66 25.13 -2.98
N ASP A 425 5.16 23.92 -3.22
CA ASP A 425 4.10 23.66 -4.20
C ASP A 425 2.84 24.46 -3.87
N LEU A 426 2.46 24.54 -2.59
CA LEU A 426 1.35 25.37 -2.14
C LEU A 426 1.66 26.86 -2.32
N THR A 427 2.89 27.30 -2.08
CA THR A 427 3.30 28.71 -2.28
C THR A 427 3.20 29.13 -3.75
N LYS A 428 3.56 28.22 -4.66
CA LYS A 428 3.52 28.45 -6.12
C LYS A 428 2.13 28.73 -6.66
N LEU A 429 1.07 28.35 -5.94
CA LEU A 429 -0.32 28.67 -6.30
C LEU A 429 -0.57 30.19 -6.42
N ARG A 430 0.13 31.01 -5.62
CA ARG A 430 0.02 32.49 -5.67
C ARG A 430 1.33 33.19 -6.02
N ARG A 431 2.46 32.51 -5.87
CA ARG A 431 3.80 33.03 -6.18
C ARG A 431 4.54 32.04 -7.11
N PRO A 432 4.28 32.03 -8.42
CA PRO A 432 4.78 30.98 -9.32
C PRO A 432 6.31 30.78 -9.33
N VAL A 433 7.06 31.84 -9.02
CA VAL A 433 8.53 31.85 -8.96
C VAL A 433 9.10 31.45 -7.59
N ALA A 434 8.27 31.10 -6.60
CA ALA A 434 8.75 30.72 -5.28
C ALA A 434 9.39 29.33 -5.25
N GLY A 435 10.31 29.12 -4.31
CA GLY A 435 10.93 27.82 -4.02
C GLY A 435 12.26 27.60 -4.73
N TRP A 436 12.56 26.35 -5.05
CA TRP A 436 13.82 25.95 -5.68
C TRP A 436 14.02 26.63 -7.05
N GLN A 437 15.15 27.33 -7.20
CA GLN A 437 15.55 28.00 -8.44
C GLN A 437 16.91 27.50 -8.92
N PRO A 438 17.12 27.30 -10.24
CA PRO A 438 18.42 26.97 -10.79
C PRO A 438 19.50 27.99 -10.41
N VAL A 439 20.66 27.50 -10.02
CA VAL A 439 21.79 28.34 -9.62
C VAL A 439 22.72 28.60 -10.81
N GLY A 440 23.07 29.87 -10.95
CA GLY A 440 24.12 30.38 -11.83
C GLY A 440 23.73 30.58 -13.29
N THR A 441 24.64 31.21 -14.02
CA THR A 441 24.51 31.54 -15.45
C THR A 441 25.45 30.69 -16.31
N PRO A 442 25.13 30.44 -17.60
CA PRO A 442 23.89 30.80 -18.29
C PRO A 442 22.68 30.02 -17.75
N LYS A 443 21.47 30.48 -18.15
CA LYS A 443 20.21 29.79 -17.85
C LYS A 443 20.28 28.33 -18.31
N LEU A 444 19.50 27.45 -17.67
CA LEU A 444 19.51 26.02 -17.96
C LEU A 444 19.26 25.73 -19.44
N GLU A 445 18.30 26.41 -20.08
CA GLU A 445 18.02 26.19 -21.50
C GLU A 445 19.20 26.54 -22.42
N ASP A 446 20.09 27.42 -22.00
CA ASP A 446 21.24 27.90 -22.77
C ASP A 446 22.57 27.26 -22.35
N ARG A 447 22.54 26.44 -21.30
CA ARG A 447 23.72 25.75 -20.79
C ARG A 447 24.19 24.68 -21.76
N LEU A 448 25.44 24.82 -22.21
CA LEU A 448 26.10 23.86 -23.08
C LEU A 448 26.83 22.80 -22.25
N TRP A 449 26.63 21.55 -22.64
CA TRP A 449 27.31 20.39 -22.11
C TRP A 449 28.33 19.87 -23.11
N ARG A 450 29.53 19.57 -22.63
CA ARG A 450 30.54 18.76 -23.32
C ARG A 450 30.36 17.31 -22.88
N PHE A 451 30.28 16.36 -23.80
CA PHE A 451 30.03 14.97 -23.44
C PHE A 451 30.66 13.97 -24.39
N LYS A 452 30.87 12.75 -23.90
CA LYS A 452 31.42 11.64 -24.67
C LYS A 452 30.80 10.32 -24.23
N SER A 453 30.27 9.55 -25.18
CA SER A 453 29.85 8.17 -24.93
C SER A 453 30.92 7.16 -25.28
N PHE A 454 30.90 6.02 -24.58
CA PHE A 454 31.88 4.96 -24.73
C PHE A 454 31.34 3.63 -24.20
N ASP A 455 31.99 2.55 -24.63
CA ASP A 455 31.70 1.18 -24.17
C ASP A 455 32.81 0.67 -23.24
N PRO A 456 32.50 -0.34 -22.40
CA PRO A 456 33.52 -1.05 -21.64
C PRO A 456 34.62 -1.64 -22.54
N LYS A 457 35.89 -1.35 -22.21
CA LYS A 457 37.06 -1.83 -22.96
C LYS A 457 37.32 -3.33 -22.79
N ILE A 458 37.04 -3.86 -21.61
CA ILE A 458 37.42 -5.22 -21.21
C ILE A 458 36.19 -6.10 -21.02
N GLU A 459 36.34 -7.39 -21.33
CA GLU A 459 35.22 -8.35 -21.34
C GLU A 459 34.55 -8.47 -19.96
N LYS A 460 35.34 -8.45 -18.87
CA LYS A 460 34.82 -8.55 -17.50
C LYS A 460 33.85 -7.42 -17.11
N ASP A 461 33.96 -6.28 -17.79
CA ASP A 461 33.13 -5.12 -17.52
C ASP A 461 31.86 -5.13 -18.38
N ARG A 462 31.67 -6.07 -19.31
CA ARG A 462 30.48 -6.16 -20.16
C ARG A 462 29.36 -6.90 -19.42
N LEU A 463 28.13 -6.44 -19.61
CA LEU A 463 26.93 -7.08 -19.08
C LEU A 463 25.96 -7.45 -20.19
N HIS A 464 25.36 -8.63 -20.08
CA HIS A 464 24.29 -9.06 -20.99
C HIS A 464 23.15 -8.04 -21.01
N THR A 465 22.58 -7.74 -22.17
CA THR A 465 21.57 -6.65 -22.35
C THR A 465 20.32 -6.82 -21.49
N ARG A 466 19.94 -8.06 -21.16
CA ARG A 466 18.85 -8.40 -20.23
C ARG A 466 19.09 -7.96 -18.77
N GLU A 467 20.32 -7.64 -18.38
CA GLU A 467 20.62 -7.15 -17.04
C GLU A 467 20.02 -5.75 -16.85
N LYS A 468 19.15 -5.61 -15.85
CA LYS A 468 18.44 -4.35 -15.57
C LYS A 468 19.28 -3.40 -14.74
N LYS A 469 20.11 -3.93 -13.82
CA LYS A 469 21.00 -3.15 -12.97
C LYS A 469 22.38 -3.05 -13.61
N ARG A 470 22.56 -2.04 -14.48
CA ARG A 470 23.77 -1.94 -15.30
C ARG A 470 24.81 -0.97 -14.75
N PHE A 471 24.43 -0.02 -13.89
CA PHE A 471 25.39 0.94 -13.36
C PHE A 471 26.45 0.24 -12.48
N ARG A 472 27.73 0.46 -12.81
CA ARG A 472 28.87 -0.20 -12.19
C ARG A 472 30.15 0.61 -12.43
N ALA A 473 31.17 0.37 -11.62
CA ALA A 473 32.51 0.84 -11.94
C ALA A 473 33.09 -0.02 -13.07
N ILE A 474 33.67 0.64 -14.08
CA ILE A 474 34.37 -0.02 -15.20
C ILE A 474 35.76 0.60 -15.37
N GLN A 475 36.64 -0.10 -16.06
CA GLN A 475 37.89 0.49 -16.52
C GLN A 475 37.60 1.56 -17.58
N LEU A 476 37.85 2.81 -17.23
CA LEU A 476 37.69 3.95 -18.15
C LEU A 476 38.75 3.90 -19.26
N PRO A 477 38.44 4.40 -20.47
CA PRO A 477 39.44 4.73 -21.46
C PRO A 477 40.52 5.66 -20.90
N ASP A 478 41.77 5.50 -21.34
CA ASP A 478 42.93 6.24 -20.79
C ASP A 478 42.76 7.75 -20.93
N GLY A 479 42.21 8.19 -22.06
CA GLY A 479 41.84 9.58 -22.30
C GLY A 479 40.59 10.04 -21.54
N LEU A 480 40.09 9.30 -20.57
CA LEU A 480 39.06 9.73 -19.61
C LEU A 480 39.57 9.62 -18.17
N LYS A 481 40.87 9.42 -17.95
CA LYS A 481 41.44 9.49 -16.61
C LYS A 481 41.23 10.90 -16.04
N ASP A 482 40.74 10.97 -14.79
CA ASP A 482 40.53 12.23 -14.06
C ASP A 482 39.62 13.26 -14.76
N TRP A 483 38.75 12.80 -15.68
CA TRP A 483 37.87 13.63 -16.51
C TRP A 483 36.98 14.62 -15.75
N TYR A 484 36.71 14.36 -14.48
CA TYR A 484 35.85 15.18 -13.62
C TYR A 484 36.59 16.37 -12.98
N HIS A 485 37.92 16.45 -13.09
CA HIS A 485 38.71 17.59 -12.60
C HIS A 485 38.42 18.87 -13.38
N THR A 486 38.68 20.04 -12.78
CA THR A 486 38.32 21.35 -13.36
C THR A 486 39.19 21.78 -14.53
N ASP A 487 40.44 21.31 -14.57
CA ASP A 487 41.47 21.61 -15.57
C ASP A 487 41.53 20.60 -16.72
N TYR A 488 40.67 19.58 -16.70
CA TYR A 488 40.59 18.59 -17.76
C TYR A 488 40.16 19.22 -19.10
N ASP A 489 40.87 18.90 -20.17
CA ASP A 489 40.58 19.35 -21.54
C ASP A 489 39.54 18.44 -22.22
N ASP A 490 38.31 18.95 -22.33
CA ASP A 490 37.19 18.33 -23.04
C ASP A 490 36.87 19.03 -24.38
N SER A 491 37.80 19.81 -24.93
CA SER A 491 37.60 20.55 -26.19
C SER A 491 37.25 19.64 -27.37
N GLN A 492 37.73 18.39 -27.34
CA GLN A 492 37.49 17.36 -28.35
C GLN A 492 36.20 16.55 -28.13
N TRP A 493 35.40 16.88 -27.12
CA TRP A 493 34.13 16.19 -26.84
C TRP A 493 32.98 16.81 -27.62
N ASP A 494 31.93 16.01 -27.81
CA ASP A 494 30.69 16.47 -28.42
C ASP A 494 30.07 17.59 -27.56
N THR A 495 29.36 18.52 -28.21
CA THR A 495 28.70 19.64 -27.54
C THR A 495 27.21 19.64 -27.81
N GLY A 496 26.42 19.94 -26.79
CA GLY A 496 24.97 19.98 -26.94
C GLY A 496 24.26 20.50 -25.71
N ARG A 497 22.93 20.59 -25.81
CA ARG A 497 22.05 20.97 -24.70
C ARG A 497 21.47 19.70 -24.06
N ALA A 498 21.27 19.73 -22.74
CA ALA A 498 20.58 18.65 -22.04
C ALA A 498 19.03 18.82 -22.14
N PRO A 499 18.22 17.76 -21.95
CA PRO A 499 18.61 16.37 -21.69
C PRO A 499 19.34 15.71 -22.86
N ILE A 500 20.46 15.03 -22.57
CA ILE A 500 21.23 14.23 -23.53
C ILE A 500 20.70 12.79 -23.45
N GLY A 501 20.33 12.18 -24.57
CA GLY A 501 19.74 10.83 -24.51
C GLY A 501 19.72 10.04 -25.80
N VAL A 502 19.37 8.76 -25.66
CA VAL A 502 19.15 7.76 -26.71
C VAL A 502 17.88 6.97 -26.37
N GLY A 503 17.08 6.66 -27.38
CA GLY A 503 15.80 5.98 -27.20
C GLY A 503 14.76 6.82 -26.44
N GLU A 504 13.65 6.17 -26.09
CA GLU A 504 12.53 6.79 -25.39
C GLU A 504 12.56 6.43 -23.89
N HIS A 505 12.75 7.43 -23.03
CA HIS A 505 12.53 7.31 -21.58
C HIS A 505 11.15 7.87 -21.25
N LYS A 506 10.15 6.98 -21.30
CA LYS A 506 8.74 7.31 -21.06
C LYS A 506 8.11 6.30 -20.13
N ALA A 507 7.25 6.79 -19.24
CA ALA A 507 6.30 5.93 -18.53
C ALA A 507 4.95 6.66 -18.44
N ARG A 508 3.89 5.95 -18.82
CA ARG A 508 2.54 6.51 -18.99
C ARG A 508 2.60 7.75 -19.92
N GLN A 509 2.16 8.91 -19.43
CA GLN A 509 2.16 10.18 -20.17
C GLN A 509 3.38 11.06 -19.87
N VAL A 510 4.32 10.61 -19.03
CA VAL A 510 5.48 11.40 -18.63
C VAL A 510 6.68 11.02 -19.51
N SER A 511 7.28 12.01 -20.15
CA SER A 511 8.52 11.89 -20.93
C SER A 511 9.24 13.23 -21.03
N PHE A 512 10.55 13.22 -21.24
CA PHE A 512 11.35 14.41 -21.52
C PHE A 512 11.98 14.30 -22.91
N LYS A 513 11.95 15.37 -23.68
CA LYS A 513 12.54 15.40 -25.02
C LYS A 513 14.06 15.53 -24.94
N ASN A 514 14.78 14.61 -25.58
CA ASN A 514 16.23 14.73 -25.76
C ASN A 514 16.55 15.94 -26.65
N ARG A 515 17.50 16.76 -26.21
CA ARG A 515 18.01 17.93 -26.95
C ARG A 515 19.34 17.63 -27.64
N SER A 516 20.03 16.57 -27.24
CA SER A 516 21.27 16.11 -27.87
C SER A 516 21.37 14.59 -27.82
N ASN A 517 22.11 14.02 -28.76
CA ASN A 517 22.24 12.57 -28.92
C ASN A 517 23.31 12.04 -27.97
N TRP A 518 22.97 11.02 -27.18
CA TRP A 518 23.92 10.32 -26.28
C TRP A 518 25.08 9.67 -27.04
N GLY A 519 24.87 9.27 -28.30
CA GLY A 519 25.83 8.48 -29.08
C GLY A 519 25.63 6.98 -28.90
N LYS A 520 26.63 6.18 -29.30
CA LYS A 520 26.50 4.71 -29.43
C LYS A 520 26.92 3.93 -28.19
N GLY A 521 27.65 4.54 -27.26
CA GLY A 521 28.22 3.83 -26.12
C GLY A 521 27.22 3.56 -25.00
N GLU A 522 27.44 2.47 -24.26
CA GLU A 522 26.68 2.13 -23.06
C GLU A 522 26.76 3.21 -21.97
N PHE A 523 27.92 3.88 -21.85
CA PHE A 523 28.21 4.89 -20.83
C PHE A 523 28.36 6.27 -21.44
N ILE A 524 28.17 7.29 -20.60
CA ILE A 524 28.45 8.68 -20.93
C ILE A 524 29.19 9.36 -19.78
N VAL A 525 30.10 10.26 -20.13
CA VAL A 525 30.58 11.34 -19.25
C VAL A 525 30.14 12.67 -19.85
N MET A 526 29.74 13.61 -18.99
CA MET A 526 29.35 14.96 -19.41
C MET A 526 29.82 16.01 -18.41
N ARG A 527 30.21 17.19 -18.91
CA ARG A 527 30.71 18.33 -18.16
C ARG A 527 30.03 19.61 -18.63
N THR A 528 29.81 20.54 -17.71
CA THR A 528 29.38 21.90 -18.03
C THR A 528 29.95 22.88 -17.01
N THR A 529 30.04 24.14 -17.41
CA THR A 529 30.42 25.24 -16.53
C THR A 529 29.24 26.16 -16.27
N PHE A 530 29.20 26.74 -15.07
CA PHE A 530 28.23 27.77 -14.73
C PHE A 530 28.83 28.75 -13.72
N ASP A 531 28.47 30.02 -13.83
CA ASP A 531 28.95 31.10 -12.97
C ASP A 531 27.94 31.41 -11.88
N VAL A 532 28.41 31.53 -10.64
CA VAL A 532 27.58 31.83 -9.46
C VAL A 532 27.96 33.19 -8.90
N ASP A 533 27.02 34.14 -8.90
CA ASP A 533 27.27 35.51 -8.43
C ASP A 533 27.33 35.61 -6.91
N ALA A 534 26.44 34.88 -6.22
CA ALA A 534 26.31 34.87 -4.78
C ALA A 534 25.90 33.47 -4.26
N LEU A 535 26.37 33.13 -3.06
CA LEU A 535 25.97 31.94 -2.32
C LEU A 535 25.03 32.34 -1.18
N ASP A 536 23.88 32.89 -1.54
CA ASP A 536 22.91 33.51 -0.63
C ASP A 536 21.63 32.69 -0.43
N CYS A 537 21.66 31.41 -0.79
CA CYS A 537 20.57 30.47 -0.53
C CYS A 537 20.79 29.75 0.80
N ASP A 538 19.71 29.51 1.54
CA ASP A 538 19.72 28.78 2.80
C ASP A 538 19.94 27.27 2.59
N SER A 539 19.62 26.76 1.41
CA SER A 539 19.78 25.34 1.06
C SER A 539 20.05 25.16 -0.42
N TYR A 540 20.74 24.07 -0.76
CA TYR A 540 21.04 23.68 -2.14
C TYR A 540 20.66 22.22 -2.37
N ARG A 541 20.21 21.90 -3.58
CA ARG A 541 19.96 20.52 -4.00
C ARG A 541 20.43 20.27 -5.42
N LEU A 542 20.80 19.04 -5.70
CA LEU A 542 20.97 18.53 -7.07
C LEU A 542 19.61 18.08 -7.60
N SER A 543 19.25 18.55 -8.79
CA SER A 543 18.13 18.06 -9.56
C SER A 543 18.67 17.23 -10.72
N ILE A 544 18.33 15.93 -10.80
CA ILE A 544 18.88 15.02 -11.81
C ILE A 544 17.84 14.12 -12.47
N LEU A 545 17.75 14.23 -13.79
CA LEU A 545 17.04 13.31 -14.67
C LEU A 545 18.03 12.25 -15.13
N ALA A 546 17.88 11.00 -14.68
CA ALA A 546 18.60 9.87 -15.30
C ALA A 546 17.82 8.56 -15.19
N LYS A 547 17.93 7.72 -16.22
CA LYS A 547 17.23 6.42 -16.26
C LYS A 547 17.89 5.35 -15.39
N GLN A 548 19.22 5.30 -15.39
CA GLN A 548 20.02 4.36 -14.62
C GLN A 548 20.80 5.08 -13.51
N GLY A 549 21.79 4.38 -12.95
CA GLY A 549 22.69 4.93 -11.94
C GLY A 549 23.59 6.01 -12.51
N PHE A 550 24.19 6.78 -11.60
CA PHE A 550 25.05 7.89 -11.95
C PHE A 550 26.03 8.26 -10.82
N HIS A 551 27.13 8.91 -11.20
CA HIS A 551 27.99 9.69 -10.32
C HIS A 551 27.89 11.17 -10.70
N VAL A 552 27.86 12.07 -9.70
CA VAL A 552 27.92 13.52 -9.92
C VAL A 552 29.11 14.12 -9.18
N TYR A 553 29.80 15.03 -9.86
CA TYR A 553 30.97 15.75 -9.37
C TYR A 553 30.73 17.26 -9.48
N LEU A 554 31.19 18.00 -8.47
CA LEU A 554 31.22 19.46 -8.44
C LEU A 554 32.64 19.91 -8.17
N ASN A 555 33.22 20.69 -9.08
CA ASN A 555 34.59 21.19 -9.00
C ASN A 555 35.63 20.09 -8.68
N GLY A 556 35.55 18.94 -9.35
CA GLY A 556 36.45 17.81 -9.14
C GLY A 556 36.09 16.89 -7.97
N HIS A 557 35.12 17.25 -7.12
CA HIS A 557 34.74 16.45 -5.97
C HIS A 557 33.43 15.68 -6.22
N ARG A 558 33.42 14.38 -5.95
CA ARG A 558 32.19 13.58 -6.05
C ARG A 558 31.20 14.00 -4.97
N ILE A 559 30.05 14.53 -5.38
CA ILE A 559 28.99 15.00 -4.47
C ILE A 559 27.85 13.99 -4.31
N HIS A 560 27.61 13.11 -5.28
CA HIS A 560 26.57 12.09 -5.15
C HIS A 560 26.83 10.84 -5.98
N THR A 561 26.27 9.71 -5.53
CA THR A 561 26.24 8.45 -6.28
C THR A 561 24.91 7.74 -6.09
N TYR A 562 24.38 7.20 -7.18
CA TYR A 562 23.18 6.36 -7.17
C TYR A 562 23.42 5.15 -8.07
N ILE A 563 23.18 3.94 -7.57
CA ILE A 563 23.56 2.69 -8.25
C ILE A 563 22.38 1.89 -8.80
N TRP A 564 21.16 2.45 -8.71
CA TRP A 564 19.93 1.78 -9.12
C TRP A 564 19.34 2.47 -10.36
N TRP A 565 18.20 2.00 -10.84
CA TRP A 565 17.46 2.61 -11.96
C TRP A 565 16.16 3.26 -11.49
N LYS A 566 15.49 3.96 -12.40
CA LYS A 566 14.11 4.45 -12.24
C LYS A 566 13.32 4.16 -13.51
N ASP A 567 12.14 3.58 -13.33
CA ASP A 567 11.23 3.27 -14.45
C ASP A 567 10.40 4.50 -14.88
N MET A 568 10.08 5.40 -13.94
CA MET A 568 9.33 6.63 -14.20
C MET A 568 10.30 7.81 -14.44
N PRO A 569 10.25 8.50 -15.59
CA PRO A 569 11.08 9.67 -15.84
C PRO A 569 10.63 10.86 -14.97
N HIS A 570 11.56 11.42 -14.19
CA HIS A 570 11.39 12.67 -13.44
C HIS A 570 12.77 13.22 -13.04
N TYR A 571 12.83 14.51 -12.73
CA TYR A 571 13.98 15.09 -12.04
C TYR A 571 13.95 14.70 -10.57
N ARG A 572 15.01 14.04 -10.11
CA ARG A 572 15.15 13.64 -8.71
C ARG A 572 15.80 14.76 -7.91
N PRO A 573 15.12 15.26 -6.86
CA PRO A 573 15.74 16.20 -5.93
C PRO A 573 16.64 15.45 -4.94
N ILE A 574 17.87 15.91 -4.79
CA ILE A 574 18.87 15.38 -3.84
C ILE A 574 19.42 16.56 -3.07
N VAL A 575 18.98 16.74 -1.82
CA VAL A 575 19.48 17.81 -0.94
C VAL A 575 20.98 17.63 -0.74
N LEU A 576 21.73 18.72 -0.92
CA LEU A 576 23.16 18.75 -0.67
C LEU A 576 23.41 19.12 0.80
N GLU A 577 24.19 18.30 1.47
CA GLU A 577 24.70 18.55 2.82
C GLU A 577 25.90 19.52 2.78
N ALA A 578 26.25 20.07 3.94
CA ALA A 578 27.36 21.04 4.06
C ALA A 578 28.68 20.53 3.45
N GLY A 579 28.96 19.23 3.56
CA GLY A 579 30.15 18.60 2.97
C GLY A 579 30.17 18.60 1.44
N GLN A 580 29.02 18.63 0.78
CA GLN A 580 28.92 18.78 -0.67
C GLN A 580 28.84 20.26 -1.07
N ILE A 581 28.08 21.07 -0.32
CA ILE A 581 27.90 22.51 -0.58
C ILE A 581 29.24 23.26 -0.54
N ARG A 582 30.17 22.90 0.34
CA ARG A 582 31.49 23.56 0.44
C ARG A 582 32.30 23.56 -0.86
N HIS A 583 31.96 22.69 -1.82
CA HIS A 583 32.61 22.62 -3.11
C HIS A 583 32.00 23.58 -4.14
N LEU A 584 30.80 24.13 -3.88
CA LEU A 584 30.20 25.21 -4.67
C LEU A 584 30.86 26.54 -4.29
N LYS A 585 31.30 27.33 -5.28
CA LYS A 585 32.00 28.60 -5.05
C LYS A 585 31.38 29.75 -5.85
N LYS A 586 31.66 30.99 -5.44
CA LYS A 586 31.41 32.17 -6.27
C LYS A 586 32.31 32.14 -7.52
N GLY A 587 31.79 32.61 -8.65
CA GLY A 587 32.45 32.54 -9.96
C GLY A 587 32.21 31.20 -10.66
N THR A 588 33.15 30.77 -11.50
CA THR A 588 32.99 29.61 -12.37
C THR A 588 33.08 28.29 -11.62
N ASN A 589 32.07 27.45 -11.80
CA ASN A 589 31.98 26.09 -11.28
C ASN A 589 31.90 25.08 -12.44
N VAL A 590 32.43 23.88 -12.21
CA VAL A 590 32.34 22.74 -13.13
C VAL A 590 31.40 21.69 -12.52
N LEU A 591 30.34 21.34 -13.24
CA LEU A 591 29.45 20.22 -12.91
C LEU A 591 29.72 19.07 -13.88
N ALA A 592 29.96 17.88 -13.34
CA ALA A 592 30.31 16.69 -14.11
C ALA A 592 29.41 15.51 -13.73
N ALA A 593 29.03 14.68 -14.70
CA ALA A 593 28.25 13.48 -14.43
C ALA A 593 28.69 12.28 -15.29
N TYR A 594 28.62 11.09 -14.69
CA TYR A 594 28.84 9.81 -15.34
C TYR A 594 27.59 8.96 -15.17
N GLY A 595 27.13 8.33 -16.25
CA GLY A 595 25.92 7.50 -16.23
C GLY A 595 25.93 6.47 -17.35
N ASN A 596 24.86 5.68 -17.43
CA ASN A 596 24.75 4.60 -18.40
C ASN A 596 23.32 4.43 -18.95
N VAL A 597 23.19 3.67 -20.03
CA VAL A 597 21.91 3.27 -20.62
C VAL A 597 21.36 1.98 -19.99
N GLU A 598 20.05 1.77 -20.13
CA GLU A 598 19.38 0.47 -20.00
C GLU A 598 19.08 -0.08 -21.40
N TYR A 599 18.81 -1.39 -21.53
CA TYR A 599 18.28 -1.97 -22.76
C TYR A 599 16.85 -2.45 -22.53
N LYS A 600 15.93 -2.12 -23.46
CA LYS A 600 14.55 -2.61 -23.40
C LYS A 600 14.52 -4.13 -23.49
N LYS A 601 13.76 -4.78 -22.60
CA LYS A 601 13.70 -6.26 -22.50
C LYS A 601 13.30 -6.94 -23.81
N ASP A 602 12.37 -6.33 -24.55
CA ASP A 602 11.75 -6.95 -25.73
C ASP A 602 12.47 -6.59 -27.04
N THR A 603 12.94 -5.34 -27.17
CA THR A 603 13.56 -4.86 -28.42
C THR A 603 15.08 -4.83 -28.38
N VAL A 604 15.69 -4.94 -27.19
CA VAL A 604 17.14 -4.80 -26.97
C VAL A 604 17.68 -3.42 -27.40
N GLU A 605 16.80 -2.45 -27.61
CA GLU A 605 17.21 -1.07 -27.92
C GLU A 605 17.70 -0.36 -26.66
N PRO A 606 18.78 0.45 -26.75
CA PRO A 606 19.24 1.26 -25.64
C PRO A 606 18.26 2.40 -25.34
N ALA A 607 18.08 2.67 -24.05
CA ALA A 607 17.35 3.81 -23.54
C ALA A 607 18.18 4.47 -22.43
N GLY A 608 18.56 5.71 -22.64
CA GLY A 608 19.35 6.52 -21.71
C GLY A 608 18.99 7.98 -21.84
N GLN A 609 19.02 8.70 -20.73
CA GLN A 609 18.77 10.14 -20.69
C GLN A 609 19.51 10.70 -19.48
N MET A 610 20.19 11.82 -19.62
CA MET A 610 20.86 12.52 -18.53
C MET A 610 20.72 14.03 -18.65
N ASP A 611 20.27 14.66 -17.57
CA ASP A 611 20.28 16.10 -17.33
C ASP A 611 20.44 16.33 -15.83
N LEU A 612 21.15 17.40 -15.45
CA LEU A 612 21.32 17.76 -14.07
C LEU A 612 21.69 19.23 -13.86
N PHE A 613 21.29 19.78 -12.72
CA PHE A 613 21.68 21.12 -12.30
C PHE A 613 21.56 21.25 -10.78
N ILE A 614 22.15 22.31 -10.23
CA ILE A 614 22.02 22.68 -8.82
C ILE A 614 20.94 23.74 -8.70
N GLU A 615 20.06 23.57 -7.73
CA GLU A 615 19.04 24.53 -7.34
C GLU A 615 19.34 25.09 -5.94
N GLY A 616 18.96 26.33 -5.71
CA GLY A 616 19.03 27.02 -4.43
C GLY A 616 17.63 27.33 -3.92
N LEU A 617 17.45 27.28 -2.60
CA LEU A 617 16.22 27.67 -1.91
C LEU A 617 16.55 28.73 -0.87
N LYS A 618 15.81 29.84 -0.89
CA LYS A 618 15.76 30.80 0.20
C LYS A 618 14.54 30.50 1.08
N VAL A 619 14.75 30.39 2.38
CA VAL A 619 13.68 30.15 3.37
C VAL A 619 12.69 31.33 3.38
N SER A 620 13.12 32.53 2.98
CA SER A 620 12.22 33.67 2.74
C SER A 620 11.14 33.35 1.71
N ASP A 621 11.44 32.51 0.71
CA ASP A 621 10.48 32.14 -0.33
C ASP A 621 9.40 31.19 0.20
N LEU A 622 9.63 30.58 1.36
CA LEU A 622 8.67 29.74 2.06
C LEU A 622 7.72 30.55 2.94
N LYS A 623 8.02 31.82 3.26
CA LYS A 623 7.27 32.64 4.22
C LYS A 623 6.25 33.58 3.56
#